data_AF-A0AAX2L3N9-F1
#
_entry.id   AF-A0AAX2L3N9-F1
#
_cell.length_a   1.000
_cell.length_b   1.000
_cell.length_c   1.000
_cell.angle_alpha   90.00
_cell.angle_beta   90.00
_cell.angle_gamma   90.00
#
_symmetry.space_group_name_H-M   'P 1'
#
loop_
_entity.id
_entity.type
_entity.pdbx_description
1 polymer ?
#
loop_
_entity_poly.entity_id
_entity_poly.type
_entity_poly.pdbx_seq_one_letter_code
_entity_poly.pdbx_strand_id
1 'polypeptide(L)' 'MSIITIILATIVALEHFYIFYLESIATQSDATSRVFNMDKEELARPSVSSLFKNQGIYNAL' A
#
# COMPACT_ATOMS: atom_id res chain seq x y z
N MET A 1 19.56 -18.54 8.10
CA MET A 1 19.36 -17.19 7.51
C MET A 1 20.48 -16.30 7.97
N SER A 2 21.07 -15.48 7.09
CA SER A 2 22.04 -14.46 7.50
C SER A 2 21.33 -13.30 8.20
N ILE A 3 22.02 -12.59 9.10
CA ILE A 3 21.53 -11.35 9.72
C ILE A 3 21.10 -10.34 8.64
N ILE A 4 21.86 -10.26 7.55
CA ILE A 4 21.55 -9.39 6.41
C ILE A 4 20.20 -9.79 5.79
N THR A 5 19.95 -11.08 5.61
CA THR A 5 18.67 -11.58 5.08
C THR A 5 17.50 -11.22 5.98
N ILE A 6 17.67 -11.31 7.31
CA ILE A 6 16.62 -10.93 8.26
C ILE A 6 16.32 -9.44 8.14
N ILE A 7 17.35 -8.59 8.13
CA ILE A 7 17.20 -7.14 7.99
C ILE A 7 16.44 -6.78 6.70
N LEU A 8 16.87 -7.35 5.57
CA LEU A 8 16.22 -7.08 4.28
C LEU A 8 14.77 -7.59 4.26
N ALA A 9 14.50 -8.78 4.77
CA ALA A 9 13.15 -9.33 4.85
C ALA A 9 12.24 -8.48 5.75
N THR A 10 12.76 -7.98 6.87
CA THR A 10 12.01 -7.07 7.76
C THR A 10 11.69 -5.75 7.07
N ILE A 11 12.63 -5.16 6.31
CA ILE A 11 12.37 -3.94 5.55
C ILE A 11 11.27 -4.18 4.50
N VAL A 12 11.34 -5.27 3.75
CA VAL A 12 10.32 -5.62 2.74
C VAL A 12 8.95 -5.84 3.40
N ALA A 13 8.90 -6.49 4.57
CA ALA A 13 7.65 -6.65 5.31
C ALA A 13 7.06 -5.30 5.76
N LEU A 14 7.90 -4.37 6.24
CA LEU A 14 7.45 -3.03 6.61
C LEU A 14 6.93 -2.23 5.41
N GLU A 15 7.57 -2.36 4.24
CA GLU A 15 7.11 -1.75 2.99
C GLU A 15 5.72 -2.27 2.60
N HIS A 16 5.51 -3.58 2.67
CA HIS A 16 4.22 -4.23 2.40
C HIS A 16 3.12 -3.74 3.35
N PHE A 17 3.41 -3.59 4.65
CA PHE A 17 2.45 -3.02 5.60
C PHE A 17 2.13 -1.55 5.32
N TYR A 18 3.12 -0.76 4.89
CA TYR A 18 2.90 0.63 4.51
C TYR A 18 1.99 0.73 3.28
N ILE A 19 2.24 -0.08 2.25
CA ILE A 19 1.40 -0.16 1.05
C ILE A 19 -0.02 -0.61 1.41
N PHE A 20 -0.17 -1.68 2.21
CA PHE A 20 -1.46 -2.13 2.72
C PHE A 20 -2.25 -1.00 3.40
N TYR A 21 -1.59 -0.21 4.26
CA TYR A 21 -2.24 0.90 4.96
C TYR A 21 -2.77 1.95 3.98
N LEU A 22 -1.97 2.32 2.99
CA LEU A 22 -2.39 3.28 1.95
C LEU A 22 -3.54 2.73 1.11
N GLU A 23 -3.51 1.45 0.74
CA GLU A 23 -4.48 0.82 -0.15
C GLU A 23 -5.78 0.37 0.54
N SER A 24 -5.75 0.09 1.85
CA SER A 24 -6.91 -0.46 2.56
C SER A 24 -7.59 0.56 3.47
N ILE A 25 -6.81 1.47 4.07
CA ILE A 25 -7.27 2.38 5.13
C ILE A 25 -7.27 3.82 4.62
N ALA A 26 -6.18 4.27 4.01
CA ALA A 26 -5.96 5.67 3.63
C ALA A 26 -6.04 5.94 2.12
N THR A 27 -6.94 5.26 1.40
CA THR A 27 -6.99 5.22 -0.09
C THR A 27 -7.05 6.56 -0.80
N GLN A 28 -7.55 7.61 -0.15
CA GLN A 28 -7.74 8.94 -0.74
C GLN A 28 -6.80 10.00 -0.12
N SER A 29 -5.78 9.57 0.62
CA SER A 29 -4.83 10.49 1.27
C SER A 29 -3.86 11.13 0.27
N ASP A 30 -3.26 12.26 0.64
CA ASP A 30 -2.15 12.87 -0.11
C ASP A 30 -0.97 11.91 -0.29
N ALA A 31 -0.73 11.06 0.71
CA ALA A 31 0.33 10.07 0.65
C ALA A 31 0.04 9.01 -0.42
N THR A 32 -1.18 8.50 -0.49
CA THR A 32 -1.59 7.53 -1.52
C THR A 32 -1.51 8.15 -2.91
N SER A 33 -2.03 9.37 -3.09
CA SER A 33 -1.91 10.10 -4.36
C SER A 33 -0.47 10.24 -4.82
N ARG A 34 0.45 10.61 -3.92
CA ARG A 34 1.87 10.76 -4.22
C ARG A 34 2.57 9.43 -4.50
N VAL A 35 2.32 8.40 -3.70
CA VAL A 35 3.00 7.09 -3.81
C VAL A 35 2.57 6.35 -5.07
N PHE A 36 1.28 6.39 -5.39
CA PHE A 36 0.73 5.73 -6.59
C PHE A 36 0.67 6.64 -7.81
N ASN A 37 1.07 7.91 -7.66
CA ASN A 37 1.09 8.92 -8.72
C ASN A 37 -0.28 9.04 -9.43
N MET A 38 -1.33 9.23 -8.63
CA MET A 38 -2.72 9.35 -9.08
C MET A 38 -3.38 10.58 -8.47
N ASP A 39 -4.26 11.24 -9.23
CA ASP A 39 -5.08 12.34 -8.72
C ASP A 39 -6.05 11.84 -7.63
N LYS A 40 -6.36 12.69 -6.66
CA LYS A 40 -7.27 12.34 -5.56
C LYS A 40 -8.68 12.06 -6.07
N GLU A 41 -9.12 12.78 -7.09
CA GLU A 41 -10.41 12.61 -7.73
C GLU A 41 -10.52 11.22 -8.37
N GLU A 42 -9.44 10.71 -8.96
CA GLU A 42 -9.37 9.36 -9.51
C GLU A 42 -9.38 8.31 -8.40
N LEU A 43 -8.62 8.51 -7.32
CA LEU A 43 -8.62 7.63 -6.14
C LEU A 43 -9.98 7.58 -5.43
N ALA A 44 -10.77 8.66 -5.50
CA ALA A 44 -12.11 8.73 -4.93
C ALA A 44 -13.16 7.95 -5.74
N ARG A 45 -12.84 7.52 -6.98
CA ARG A 45 -13.76 6.70 -7.77
C ARG A 45 -14.05 5.38 -7.05
N PRO A 46 -15.33 4.99 -6.88
CA PRO A 46 -15.68 3.77 -6.14
C PRO A 46 -15.01 2.50 -6.67
N SER A 47 -14.83 2.39 -7.99
CA SER A 47 -14.13 1.28 -8.62
C SER A 47 -12.65 1.23 -8.22
N VAL A 48 -11.96 2.37 -8.23
CA VAL A 48 -10.54 2.48 -7.88
C VAL A 48 -10.35 2.19 -6.39
N SER A 49 -11.19 2.76 -5.52
CA SER A 49 -11.11 2.46 -4.09
C SER A 49 -11.38 0.98 -3.78
N SER A 50 -12.23 0.30 -4.55
CA SER A 50 -12.49 -1.14 -4.37
C SER A 50 -11.30 -1.98 -4.83
N LEU A 51 -10.67 -1.60 -5.94
CA LEU A 51 -9.45 -2.24 -6.45
C LEU A 51 -8.28 -2.09 -5.46
N PHE A 52 -8.05 -0.89 -4.94
CA PHE A 52 -7.02 -0.62 -3.94
C PHE A 52 -7.23 -1.49 -2.70
N LYS A 53 -8.45 -1.53 -2.14
CA LYS A 53 -8.73 -2.38 -0.96
C LYS A 53 -8.47 -3.87 -1.21
N ASN A 54 -8.80 -4.35 -2.41
CA ASN A 54 -8.50 -5.73 -2.80
C ASN A 54 -6.99 -5.96 -2.88
N GLN A 55 -6.23 -5.07 -3.51
CA GLN A 55 -4.77 -5.15 -3.60
C GLN A 55 -4.10 -5.06 -2.22
N GLY A 56 -4.57 -4.13 -1.40
CA GLY A 56 -4.07 -3.91 -0.06
C GLY A 56 -4.07 -5.19 0.75
N ILE A 57 -5.20 -5.92 0.79
CA ILE A 57 -5.29 -7.19 1.53
C ILE A 57 -4.17 -8.17 1.15
N TYR A 58 -3.79 -8.27 -0.13
CA TYR A 58 -2.69 -9.14 -0.56
C TYR A 58 -1.32 -8.65 -0.09
N ASN A 59 -1.15 -7.36 0.14
CA ASN A 59 0.09 -6.82 0.70
C ASN A 59 0.28 -7.18 2.19
N ALA A 60 -0.77 -7.53 2.93
CA ALA A 60 -0.64 -7.89 4.36
C ALA A 60 -0.70 -9.42 4.63
N LEU A 61 -0.82 -10.24 3.59
CA LEU A 61 -0.92 -11.70 3.63
C LEU A 61 0.45 -12.35 3.35
#